data_AF-A0A843DVY1-F1
#
_entry.id   AF-A0A843DVY1-F1
#
_cell.length_a   1.000
_cell.length_b   1.000
_cell.length_c   1.000
_cell.angle_alpha   90.00
_cell.angle_beta   90.00
_cell.angle_gamma   90.00
#
_symmetry.space_group_name_H-M   'P 1'
#
loop_
_entity.id
_entity.type
_entity.pdbx_description
1 polymer ?
#
loop_
_entity_poly.entity_id
_entity_poly.type
_entity_poly.pdbx_seq_one_letter_code
_entity_poly.pdbx_strand_id
1 'polypeptide(L)'
;TRVRAGKVPSDLSDFVAKNKAAIDAKNPSFFLCCMYNDDKGQRQLDKIASQLGFQKAVFFTKGKKIVKEAGNPVDSFISSF
;
A
#
# COMPACT_ATOMS: atom_id res chain seq x y z
N THR A 1 -4.34 0.57 -7.91
CA THR A 1 -3.87 -0.55 -8.76
C THR A 1 -3.21 -1.61 -7.87
N ARG A 2 -3.23 -2.91 -8.21
CA ARG A 2 -2.71 -3.98 -7.34
C ARG A 2 -1.36 -4.48 -7.83
N VAL A 3 -0.37 -4.54 -6.94
CA VAL A 3 0.91 -5.24 -7.18
C VAL A 3 0.68 -6.74 -7.08
N ARG A 4 1.06 -7.52 -8.09
CA ARG A 4 0.97 -8.99 -8.09
C ARG A 4 2.38 -9.59 -8.20
N ALA A 5 2.72 -10.51 -7.30
CA ALA A 5 4.04 -11.16 -7.26
C ALA A 5 5.22 -10.15 -7.29
N GLY A 6 5.08 -9.01 -6.61
CA GLY A 6 6.10 -7.96 -6.58
C GLY A 6 6.30 -7.21 -7.91
N LYS A 7 5.38 -7.36 -8.88
CA LYS A 7 5.38 -6.64 -10.15
C LYS A 7 4.24 -5.61 -10.19
N VAL A 8 4.57 -4.43 -10.68
CA VAL A 8 3.61 -3.35 -10.95
C VAL A 8 2.83 -3.69 -12.23
N PRO A 9 1.52 -3.44 -12.30
CA PRO A 9 0.77 -3.55 -13.55
C PRO A 9 1.34 -2.65 -14.64
N SER A 10 1.41 -3.15 -15.88
CA SER A 10 1.91 -2.40 -17.05
C SER A 10 1.16 -1.09 -17.25
N ASP A 11 -0.16 -1.09 -17.06
CA ASP A 11 -0.97 0.11 -17.25
C ASP A 11 -0.58 1.25 -16.30
N LEU A 12 -0.12 0.90 -15.08
CA LEU A 12 0.36 1.90 -14.12
C LEU A 12 1.74 2.42 -14.51
N SER A 13 2.67 1.55 -14.93
CA SER A 13 3.98 2.01 -15.41
C SER A 13 3.83 2.89 -16.66
N ASP A 14 2.94 2.53 -17.58
CA ASP A 14 2.69 3.29 -18.80
C ASP A 14 2.05 4.64 -18.50
N PHE A 15 1.11 4.68 -17.56
CA PHE A 15 0.50 5.93 -17.10
C PHE A 15 1.55 6.86 -16.47
N VAL A 16 2.40 6.33 -15.58
CA VAL A 16 3.45 7.14 -14.93
C VAL A 16 4.46 7.63 -15.96
N ALA A 17 4.87 6.79 -16.90
CA ALA A 17 5.79 7.18 -17.97
C ALA A 17 5.20 8.30 -18.86
N LYS A 18 3.94 8.16 -19.29
CA LYS A 18 3.25 9.15 -20.12
C LYS A 18 3.03 10.49 -19.43
N ASN A 19 2.90 10.49 -18.10
CA ASN A 19 2.55 11.69 -17.31
C ASN A 19 3.69 12.16 -16.39
N LYS A 20 4.92 11.66 -16.57
CA LYS A 20 6.02 11.84 -15.60
C LYS A 20 6.28 13.32 -15.27
N ALA A 21 6.33 14.18 -16.29
CA ALA A 21 6.54 15.61 -16.09
C ALA A 21 5.44 16.28 -15.24
N ALA A 22 4.17 15.95 -15.51
CA ALA A 22 3.03 16.49 -14.76
C ALA A 22 2.96 15.95 -13.32
N ILE A 23 3.39 14.70 -13.14
CA ILE A 23 3.49 14.03 -11.85
C ILE A 23 4.61 14.69 -11.03
N ASP A 24 5.81 14.84 -11.59
CA ASP A 24 6.98 15.41 -10.91
C ASP A 24 6.79 16.88 -10.53
N ALA A 25 6.13 17.66 -11.39
CA ALA A 25 5.79 19.05 -11.11
C ALA A 25 4.97 19.23 -9.81
N LYS A 26 4.30 18.17 -9.34
CA LYS A 26 3.46 18.18 -8.13
C LYS A 26 4.16 17.59 -6.90
N ASN A 27 5.44 17.22 -6.98
CA ASN A 27 6.21 16.61 -5.89
C ASN A 27 5.47 15.45 -5.19
N PRO A 28 5.15 14.38 -5.93
CA PRO A 28 4.22 13.34 -5.51
C PRO A 28 4.84 12.43 -4.46
N SER A 29 4.01 11.92 -3.56
CA SER A 29 4.39 10.88 -2.59
C SER A 29 3.77 9.54 -2.99
N PHE A 30 4.58 8.48 -2.98
CA PHE A 30 4.15 7.13 -3.31
C PHE A 30 3.86 6.33 -2.04
N PHE A 31 2.70 5.68 -2.00
CA PHE A 31 2.29 4.86 -0.88
C PHE A 31 2.03 3.42 -1.32
N LEU A 32 2.73 2.46 -0.72
CA LEU A 32 2.57 1.03 -1.02
C LEU A 32 1.86 0.31 0.13
N CYS A 33 0.68 -0.25 -0.15
CA CYS A 33 0.04 -1.19 0.76
C CYS A 33 0.62 -2.59 0.56
N CYS A 34 1.47 -3.07 1.47
CA CYS A 34 2.06 -4.41 1.40
C CYS A 34 1.55 -5.33 2.51
N MET A 35 1.73 -6.64 2.31
CA MET A 35 1.38 -7.67 3.31
C MET A 35 2.52 -7.93 4.30
N TYR A 36 3.70 -7.36 4.06
CA TYR A 36 4.91 -7.55 4.84
C TYR A 36 5.18 -6.33 5.72
N ASN A 37 5.58 -6.58 6.97
CA ASN A 37 5.88 -5.61 8.02
C ASN A 37 7.40 -5.54 8.32
N ASP A 38 8.21 -6.23 7.53
CA ASP A 38 9.65 -6.39 7.71
C ASP A 38 10.43 -5.85 6.49
N ASP A 39 11.71 -6.19 6.42
CA ASP A 39 12.62 -5.86 5.30
C ASP A 39 12.07 -6.23 3.92
N LYS A 40 11.17 -7.22 3.82
CA LYS A 40 10.55 -7.58 2.53
C LYS A 40 9.60 -6.49 2.05
N GLY A 41 8.89 -5.84 2.98
CA GLY A 41 8.04 -4.68 2.69
C GLY A 41 8.88 -3.51 2.17
N GLN A 42 10.00 -3.22 2.84
CA GLN A 42 10.92 -2.17 2.42
C GLN A 42 11.56 -2.47 1.05
N ARG A 43 12.07 -3.68 0.83
CA ARG A 43 12.62 -4.08 -0.48
C ARG A 43 11.60 -3.98 -1.60
N GLN A 44 10.34 -4.32 -1.32
CA GLN A 44 9.26 -4.20 -2.30
C GLN A 44 8.94 -2.73 -2.60
N LEU A 45 8.95 -1.87 -1.58
CA LEU A 45 8.79 -0.43 -1.74
C LEU A 45 9.90 0.14 -2.62
N ASP A 46 11.16 -0.10 -2.26
CA ASP A 46 12.33 0.47 -2.94
C ASP A 46 12.35 0.08 -4.42
N LYS A 47 12.10 -1.20 -4.70
CA LYS A 47 12.03 -1.72 -6.07
C LYS A 47 10.96 -1.01 -6.90
N ILE A 48 9.76 -0.85 -6.35
CA ILE A 48 8.62 -0.26 -7.07
C ILE A 48 8.77 1.25 -7.20
N ALA A 49 9.20 1.92 -6.14
CA ALA A 49 9.46 3.35 -6.15
C ALA A 49 10.56 3.71 -7.16
N SER A 50 11.64 2.94 -7.20
CA SER A 50 12.71 3.08 -8.19
C SER A 50 12.19 2.85 -9.61
N GLN A 51 11.41 1.78 -9.85
CA GLN A 51 10.84 1.48 -11.17
C GLN A 51 9.93 2.60 -11.68
N LEU A 52 9.19 3.27 -10.80
CA LEU A 52 8.25 4.34 -11.15
C LEU A 52 8.87 5.75 -11.06
N GLY A 53 10.10 5.86 -10.56
CA GLY A 53 10.82 7.13 -10.42
C GLY A 53 10.27 8.06 -9.32
N PHE A 54 9.76 7.49 -8.22
CA PHE A 54 9.32 8.26 -7.05
C PHE A 54 10.44 8.37 -6.01
N GLN A 55 10.75 9.59 -5.57
CA GLN A 55 11.76 9.86 -4.54
C GLN A 55 11.21 9.71 -3.12
N LYS A 56 9.94 10.11 -2.90
CA LYS A 56 9.26 10.00 -1.61
C LYS A 56 8.33 8.80 -1.64
N ALA A 57 8.72 7.73 -0.96
CA ALA A 57 7.99 6.49 -0.94
C ALA A 57 7.86 5.98 0.51
N VAL A 58 6.66 5.52 0.87
CA VAL A 58 6.37 4.92 2.17
C VAL A 58 5.53 3.67 1.95
N PHE A 59 5.78 2.61 2.71
CA PHE A 59 4.90 1.46 2.73
C PHE A 59 4.11 1.42 4.03
N PHE A 60 2.91 0.88 3.95
CA PHE A 60 2.09 0.57 5.10
C PHE A 60 1.63 -0.87 4.98
N THR A 61 1.66 -1.58 6.10
CA THR A 61 1.08 -2.91 6.14
C THR A 61 -0.42 -2.80 6.10
N LYS A 62 -1.06 -3.61 5.27
CA LYS A 62 -2.48 -3.87 5.48
C LYS A 62 -2.59 -4.49 6.87
N GLY A 63 -3.02 -3.70 7.86
CA GLY A 63 -3.34 -4.21 9.18
C GLY A 63 -4.21 -5.45 8.99
N LYS A 64 -3.98 -6.50 9.81
CA LYS A 64 -4.81 -7.70 9.82
C LYS A 64 -6.24 -7.22 9.59
N LYS A 65 -6.88 -7.72 8.53
CA LYS A 65 -8.31 -7.52 8.30
C LYS A 65 -8.91 -7.74 9.69
N ILE A 66 -9.45 -6.69 10.32
CA ILE A 66 -10.33 -6.91 11.46
C ILE A 66 -11.51 -7.57 10.76
N VAL A 67 -11.43 -8.90 10.65
CA VAL A 67 -12.64 -9.71 10.61
C VAL A 67 -13.34 -9.22 11.86
N LYS A 68 -14.47 -8.52 11.71
CA LYS A 68 -15.37 -8.39 12.84
C LYS A 68 -15.67 -9.83 13.23
N GLU A 69 -14.93 -10.35 14.20
CA GLU A 69 -15.37 -11.54 14.92
C GLU A 69 -16.77 -11.18 15.37
N ALA A 70 -17.73 -12.03 15.00
CA ALA A 70 -19.11 -11.87 15.43
C ALA A 70 -19.10 -11.51 16.91
N GLY A 71 -19.79 -10.42 17.26
CA GLY A 71 -19.63 -9.69 18.52
C GLY A 71 -19.31 -10.61 19.68
N ASN A 72 -18.17 -10.36 20.33
CA ASN A 72 -17.74 -11.10 21.49
C ASN A 72 -18.89 -11.07 22.52
N PRO A 73 -19.38 -12.20 23.06
CA PRO A 73 -20.51 -12.20 24.01
C PRO A 73 -20.27 -11.31 25.24
N VAL A 74 -19.00 -10.98 25.51
CA VAL A 74 -18.58 -9.99 26.51
C VAL A 74 -19.13 -8.58 26.22
N ASP A 75 -19.17 -8.15 24.96
CA ASP A 75 -19.68 -6.82 24.60
C ASP A 75 -21.20 -6.72 24.78
N SER A 76 -21.93 -7.80 24.50
CA SER A 76 -23.37 -7.88 24.82
C SER A 76 -23.63 -7.83 26.32
N PHE A 77 -22.81 -8.49 27.13
CA PHE A 77 -22.92 -8.46 28.60
C PHE A 77 -22.67 -7.05 29.16
N ILE A 78 -21.65 -6.34 28.66
CA ILE A 78 -21.35 -4.96 29.08
C ILE A 78 -22.47 -4.00 28.67
N SER A 79 -23.07 -4.18 27.49
CA SER A 79 -24.19 -3.34 27.02
C SER A 79 -25.53 -3.59 27.72
N SER A 80 -25.61 -4.61 28.58
CA SER A 80 -26.83 -4.94 29.35
C SER A 80 -26.90 -4.27 30.73
N PHE A 81 -25.87 -3.48 31.08
CA PHE A 81 -25.83 -2.59 32.24
C PHE A 81 -26.16 -1.15 31.86
#